data_AF-A0A936MSG2-F1
#
_entry.id   AF-A0A936MSG2-F1
#
_cell.length_a   1.000
_cell.length_b   1.000
_cell.length_c   1.000
_cell.angle_alpha   90.00
_cell.angle_beta   90.00
_cell.angle_gamma   90.00
#
_symmetry.space_group_name_H-M   'P 1'
#
loop_
_entity.id
_entity.type
_entity.pdbx_description
1 polymer ?
#
loop_
_entity_poly.entity_id
_entity_poly.type
_entity_poly.pdbx_seq_one_letter_code
_entity_poly.pdbx_strand_id
1 'polypeptide(L)'
;MSTGDHDRGREIVQAISEGLNCMANLRKLAKANEAPPPECVTELDAMEYAFQGVRQGIRDGAVETDFVADDALMTGVRAVRGLVLDWLSTGRAPPDLVPQIEEILARMGITVEYLDSEP
;
A
#
# COMPACT_ATOMS: atom_id res chain seq x y z
N MET A 1 11.51 -27.20 -7.16
CA MET A 1 10.68 -26.07 -6.73
C MET A 1 9.98 -26.53 -5.46
N SER A 2 10.33 -25.90 -4.33
CA SER A 2 9.95 -26.38 -2.98
C SER A 2 8.66 -25.69 -2.55
N THR A 3 7.85 -26.34 -1.70
CA THR A 3 6.62 -25.77 -1.13
C THR A 3 6.81 -24.40 -0.47
N GLY A 4 8.01 -24.13 0.07
CA GLY A 4 8.35 -22.83 0.68
C GLY A 4 8.38 -21.63 -0.29
N ASP A 5 8.57 -21.86 -1.60
CA ASP A 5 8.56 -20.77 -2.59
C ASP A 5 7.11 -20.33 -2.92
N HIS A 6 6.17 -21.28 -2.89
CA HIS A 6 4.74 -21.01 -3.11
C HIS A 6 4.11 -20.26 -1.92
N ASP A 7 4.50 -20.60 -0.70
CA ASP A 7 4.00 -19.93 0.51
C ASP A 7 4.49 -18.47 0.56
N ARG A 8 5.77 -18.23 0.22
CA ARG A 8 6.33 -16.88 0.15
C ARG A 8 5.68 -15.99 -0.92
N GLY A 9 5.37 -16.56 -2.09
CA GLY A 9 4.64 -15.84 -3.13
C GLY A 9 3.23 -15.44 -2.69
N ARG A 10 2.55 -16.30 -1.92
CA ARG A 10 1.23 -16.01 -1.36
C ARG A 10 1.28 -14.89 -0.32
N GLU A 11 2.26 -14.93 0.59
CA GLU A 11 2.46 -13.89 1.59
C GLU A 11 2.71 -12.51 0.96
N ILE A 12 3.51 -12.44 -0.10
CA ILE A 12 3.76 -11.19 -0.84
C ILE A 12 2.47 -10.62 -1.43
N VAL A 13 1.69 -11.45 -2.14
CA VAL A 13 0.44 -11.01 -2.76
C VAL A 13 -0.57 -10.56 -1.71
N GLN A 14 -0.64 -11.28 -0.58
CA GLN A 14 -1.53 -10.93 0.52
C GLN A 14 -1.16 -9.59 1.14
N ALA A 15 0.11 -9.36 1.48
CA ALA A 15 0.58 -8.11 2.06
C ALA A 15 0.33 -6.90 1.14
N ILE A 16 0.54 -7.06 -0.17
CA ILE A 16 0.23 -6.01 -1.15
C ILE A 16 -1.28 -5.74 -1.18
N SER A 17 -2.10 -6.78 -1.17
CA SER A 17 -3.57 -6.66 -1.23
C SER A 17 -4.14 -6.00 0.03
N GLU A 18 -3.65 -6.38 1.21
CA GLU A 18 -4.04 -5.77 2.49
C GLU A 18 -3.61 -4.30 2.55
N GLY A 19 -2.37 -3.98 2.14
CA GLY A 19 -1.91 -2.60 2.07
C GLY A 19 -2.73 -1.73 1.10
N LEU A 20 -3.15 -2.27 -0.04
CA LEU A 20 -4.03 -1.57 -0.98
C LEU A 20 -5.43 -1.32 -0.40
N ASN A 21 -6.01 -2.31 0.26
CA ASN A 21 -7.30 -2.17 0.95
C ASN A 21 -7.23 -1.11 2.05
N CYS A 22 -6.14 -1.13 2.83
CA CYS A 22 -5.86 -0.11 3.83
C CYS A 22 -5.81 1.29 3.21
N MET A 23 -5.04 1.49 2.14
CA MET A 23 -4.96 2.79 1.46
C MET A 23 -6.33 3.28 0.97
N ALA A 24 -7.12 2.41 0.35
CA ALA A 24 -8.46 2.76 -0.10
C ALA A 24 -9.37 3.18 1.06
N ASN A 25 -9.31 2.45 2.19
CA ASN A 25 -10.08 2.78 3.39
C ASN A 25 -9.61 4.10 4.04
N LEU A 26 -8.30 4.29 4.21
CA LEU A 26 -7.72 5.53 4.75
C LEU A 26 -8.16 6.75 3.95
N ARG A 27 -8.20 6.64 2.62
CA ARG A 27 -8.72 7.70 1.76
C ARG A 27 -10.18 8.02 2.05
N LYS A 28 -11.05 6.99 2.16
CA LYS A 28 -12.48 7.16 2.49
C LYS A 28 -12.65 7.84 3.85
N LEU A 29 -11.93 7.36 4.87
CA LEU A 29 -11.97 7.91 6.23
C LEU A 29 -11.46 9.36 6.28
N ALA A 30 -10.41 9.69 5.53
CA ALA A 30 -9.84 11.03 5.52
C ALA A 30 -10.83 12.05 4.94
N LYS A 31 -11.57 11.67 3.90
CA LYS A 31 -12.66 12.47 3.34
C LYS A 31 -13.86 12.61 4.29
N ALA A 32 -14.17 11.56 5.04
CA ALA A 32 -15.24 11.55 6.03
C ALA A 32 -14.85 12.19 7.38
N ASN A 33 -13.57 12.55 7.56
CA ASN A 33 -13.00 13.04 8.82
C ASN A 33 -13.18 12.05 9.99
N GLU A 34 -12.95 10.76 9.71
CA GLU A 34 -13.07 9.65 10.66
C GLU A 34 -11.69 9.11 11.06
N ALA A 35 -11.54 8.57 12.27
CA ALA A 35 -10.24 8.09 12.74
C ALA A 35 -9.68 6.92 11.89
N PRO A 36 -8.36 6.87 11.64
CA PRO A 36 -7.76 5.77 10.90
C PRO A 36 -7.68 4.50 11.77
N PRO A 37 -7.76 3.30 11.17
CA PRO A 37 -7.49 2.06 11.88
C PRO A 37 -5.98 1.98 12.21
N PRO A 38 -5.57 1.63 13.45
CA PRO A 38 -4.15 1.53 13.79
C PRO A 38 -3.42 0.39 13.04
N GLU A 39 -4.12 -0.68 12.70
CA GLU A 39 -3.59 -1.83 11.96
C GLU A 39 -3.04 -1.46 10.57
N CYS A 40 -3.57 -0.39 9.98
CA CYS A 40 -3.12 0.13 8.69
C CYS A 40 -1.62 0.48 8.67
N VAL A 41 -1.03 0.85 9.81
CA VAL A 41 0.42 1.11 9.88
C VAL A 41 1.21 -0.17 9.61
N THR A 42 0.76 -1.30 10.18
CA THR A 42 1.38 -2.62 10.01
C THR A 42 1.17 -3.14 8.58
N GLU A 43 -0.01 -2.94 8.02
CA GLU A 43 -0.34 -3.36 6.65
C GLU A 43 0.51 -2.59 5.62
N LEU A 44 0.72 -1.29 5.81
CA LEU A 44 1.61 -0.48 4.97
C LEU A 44 3.08 -0.90 5.09
N ASP A 45 3.53 -1.27 6.29
CA ASP A 45 4.88 -1.79 6.51
C ASP A 45 5.10 -3.14 5.81
N ALA A 46 4.14 -4.06 5.95
CA ALA A 46 4.17 -5.36 5.29
C ALA A 46 4.14 -5.22 3.76
N MET A 47 3.33 -4.29 3.23
CA MET A 47 3.29 -3.96 1.81
C MET A 47 4.64 -3.44 1.29
N GLU A 48 5.31 -2.55 2.04
CA GLU A 48 6.66 -2.08 1.68
C GLU A 48 7.65 -3.25 1.60
N TYR A 49 7.66 -4.12 2.59
CA TYR A 49 8.53 -5.30 2.61
C TYR A 49 8.21 -6.26 1.45
N ALA A 50 6.94 -6.43 1.11
CA ALA A 50 6.51 -7.23 -0.03
C ALA A 50 7.03 -6.66 -1.35
N PHE A 51 7.00 -5.34 -1.54
CA PHE A 51 7.59 -4.69 -2.73
C PHE A 51 9.10 -4.88 -2.82
N GLN A 52 9.81 -4.84 -1.69
CA GLN A 52 11.25 -5.18 -1.67
C GLN A 52 11.48 -6.63 -2.10
N GLY A 53 10.63 -7.56 -1.65
CA GLY A 53 10.65 -8.96 -2.06
C GLY A 53 10.44 -9.14 -3.56
N VAL A 54 9.45 -8.46 -4.14
CA VAL A 54 9.19 -8.47 -5.60
C VAL A 54 10.41 -7.95 -6.36
N ARG A 55 10.95 -6.79 -5.96
CA ARG A 55 12.11 -6.19 -6.60
C ARG A 55 13.34 -7.10 -6.57
N GLN A 56 13.58 -7.74 -5.44
CA GLN A 56 14.69 -8.69 -5.30
C GLN A 56 14.45 -9.93 -6.18
N GLY A 57 13.23 -10.47 -6.19
CA GLY A 57 12.85 -11.58 -7.06
C GLY A 57 13.04 -11.29 -8.55
N ILE A 58 12.75 -10.07 -9.00
CA ILE A 58 13.01 -9.63 -10.38
C ILE A 58 14.51 -9.61 -10.67
N ARG A 59 15.32 -9.03 -9.77
CA ARG A 59 16.79 -8.96 -9.92
C ARG A 59 17.44 -10.34 -9.97
N ASP A 60 16.92 -11.28 -9.20
CA ASP A 60 17.42 -12.65 -9.13
C ASP A 60 16.85 -13.54 -10.25
N GLY A 61 15.95 -13.03 -11.09
CA GLY A 61 15.28 -13.78 -12.16
C GLY A 61 14.25 -14.81 -11.65
N ALA A 62 13.83 -14.71 -10.39
CA ALA A 62 12.84 -15.58 -9.77
C ALA A 62 11.39 -15.11 -10.00
N VAL A 63 11.20 -13.85 -10.37
CA VAL A 63 9.89 -13.24 -10.65
C VAL A 63 9.96 -12.56 -12.02
N GLU A 64 9.04 -12.93 -12.91
CA GLU A 64 8.83 -12.26 -14.19
C GLU A 64 7.47 -11.57 -14.15
N THR A 65 7.48 -10.23 -14.23
CA THR A 65 6.27 -9.40 -14.16
C THR A 65 6.52 -8.07 -14.84
N ASP A 66 5.47 -7.51 -15.45
CA ASP A 66 5.48 -6.14 -15.99
C ASP A 66 5.33 -5.08 -14.88
N PHE A 67 5.05 -5.51 -13.64
CA PHE A 67 4.94 -4.61 -12.50
C PHE A 67 6.32 -4.14 -12.01
N VAL A 68 6.48 -2.82 -11.86
CA VAL A 68 7.73 -2.22 -11.42
C VAL A 68 7.60 -1.74 -9.96
N ALA A 69 8.15 -2.52 -9.03
CA ALA A 69 8.34 -2.12 -7.64
C ALA A 69 9.56 -1.17 -7.48
N ASP A 70 9.41 0.08 -7.92
CA ASP A 70 10.48 1.09 -7.90
C ASP A 70 10.65 1.80 -6.53
N ASP A 71 11.74 2.56 -6.40
CA ASP A 71 12.03 3.32 -5.16
C ASP A 71 10.99 4.40 -4.87
N ALA A 72 10.36 4.96 -5.91
CA ALA A 72 9.34 5.99 -5.75
C ALA A 72 8.05 5.41 -5.13
N LEU A 73 7.62 4.22 -5.55
CA LEU A 73 6.48 3.50 -4.98
C LEU A 73 6.73 3.19 -3.50
N MET A 74 7.90 2.62 -3.16
CA MET A 74 8.25 2.32 -1.77
C MET A 74 8.36 3.60 -0.92
N THR A 75 8.90 4.68 -1.48
CA THR A 75 8.98 5.98 -0.80
C THR A 75 7.57 6.55 -0.56
N GLY A 76 6.66 6.41 -1.52
CA GLY A 76 5.26 6.79 -1.36
C GLY A 76 4.57 6.01 -0.24
N VAL A 77 4.72 4.68 -0.20
CA VAL A 77 4.14 3.83 0.87
C VAL A 77 4.65 4.28 2.24
N ARG A 78 5.97 4.54 2.37
CA ARG A 78 6.56 5.09 3.60
C ARG A 78 6.00 6.45 3.98
N ALA A 79 5.77 7.33 3.01
CA ALA A 79 5.17 8.63 3.23
C ALA A 79 3.74 8.49 3.76
N VAL A 80 2.91 7.63 3.15
CA VAL A 80 1.55 7.35 3.66
C VAL A 80 1.60 6.80 5.08
N ARG A 81 2.48 5.84 5.37
CA ARG A 81 2.65 5.30 6.73
C ARG A 81 2.97 6.39 7.74
N GLY A 82 3.87 7.32 7.39
CA GLY A 82 4.20 8.48 8.22
C GLY A 82 2.99 9.39 8.47
N LEU A 83 2.23 9.71 7.41
CA LEU A 83 1.02 10.53 7.51
C LEU A 83 -0.08 9.86 8.36
N VAL A 84 -0.22 8.53 8.29
CA VAL A 84 -1.17 7.78 9.14
C VAL A 84 -0.75 7.83 10.60
N LEU A 85 0.55 7.72 10.91
CA LEU A 85 1.07 7.87 12.27
C LEU A 85 0.82 9.30 12.80
N ASP A 86 1.06 10.32 11.98
CA ASP A 86 0.75 11.70 12.32
C ASP A 86 -0.75 11.89 12.59
N TRP A 87 -1.61 11.27 11.77
CA TRP A 87 -3.04 11.27 11.98
C TRP A 87 -3.44 10.63 13.31
N LEU A 88 -2.94 9.43 13.61
CA LEU A 88 -3.18 8.73 14.87
C LEU A 88 -2.74 9.56 16.07
N SER A 89 -1.62 10.29 15.97
CA SER A 89 -1.09 11.11 17.07
C SER A 89 -1.88 12.41 17.29
N THR A 90 -2.36 13.05 16.22
CA THR A 90 -2.98 14.38 16.27
C THR A 90 -4.51 14.33 16.27
N GLY A 91 -5.10 13.19 15.89
CA GLY A 91 -6.54 13.02 15.69
C GLY A 91 -7.07 13.76 14.46
N ARG A 92 -6.21 14.26 13.56
CA ARG A 92 -6.59 15.00 12.35
C ARG A 92 -5.91 14.43 11.11
N ALA A 93 -6.68 14.25 10.03
CA ALA A 93 -6.14 13.77 8.76
C ALA A 93 -5.15 14.80 8.20
N PRO A 94 -3.90 14.42 7.88
CA PRO A 94 -2.98 15.31 7.18
C PRO A 94 -3.52 15.68 5.79
N PRO A 95 -3.34 16.92 5.33
CA PRO A 95 -3.87 17.38 4.04
C PRO A 95 -3.26 16.62 2.85
N ASP A 96 -2.03 16.15 2.98
CA ASP A 96 -1.30 15.46 1.91
C ASP A 96 -1.60 13.94 1.85
N LEU A 97 -2.38 13.41 2.80
CA LEU A 97 -2.67 11.97 2.89
C LEU A 97 -3.42 11.45 1.66
N VAL A 98 -4.52 12.10 1.30
CA VAL A 98 -5.36 11.68 0.16
C VAL A 98 -4.58 11.79 -1.16
N PRO A 99 -3.93 12.92 -1.50
CA PRO A 99 -3.10 13.01 -2.70
C PRO A 99 -2.02 11.93 -2.78
N GLN A 100 -1.35 11.63 -1.66
CA GLN A 100 -0.29 10.62 -1.65
C GLN A 100 -0.81 9.20 -1.87
N ILE A 101 -1.98 8.88 -1.31
CA ILE A 101 -2.66 7.60 -1.55
C ILE A 101 -3.06 7.50 -3.03
N GLU A 102 -3.67 8.54 -3.59
CA GLU A 102 -4.14 8.53 -4.98
C GLU A 102 -2.97 8.38 -5.98
N GLU A 103 -1.82 9.00 -5.70
CA GLU A 103 -0.60 8.83 -6.50
C GLU A 103 -0.13 7.36 -6.51
N ILE A 104 -0.11 6.72 -5.34
CA ILE A 104 0.31 5.31 -5.21
C ILE A 104 -0.66 4.39 -5.91
N LEU A 105 -1.97 4.57 -5.70
CA LEU A 105 -3.00 3.76 -6.36
C LEU A 105 -2.91 3.91 -7.89
N ALA A 106 -2.72 5.12 -8.40
CA ALA A 106 -2.54 5.36 -9.83
C ALA A 106 -1.29 4.66 -10.40
N ARG A 107 -0.17 4.68 -9.67
CA ARG A 107 1.05 3.93 -10.03
C ARG A 107 0.83 2.42 -10.06
N MET A 108 -0.06 1.92 -9.21
CA MET A 108 -0.47 0.52 -9.18
C MET A 108 -1.54 0.19 -10.25
N GLY A 109 -1.91 1.15 -11.11
CA GLY A 109 -2.93 0.97 -12.15
C GLY A 109 -4.37 0.96 -11.61
N ILE A 110 -4.59 1.44 -10.38
CA ILE A 110 -5.90 1.50 -9.74
C ILE A 110 -6.47 2.91 -9.91
N THR A 111 -7.53 3.03 -10.72
CA THR A 111 -8.22 4.29 -10.95
C THR A 111 -9.23 4.56 -9.84
N VAL A 112 -9.09 5.72 -9.20
CA VAL A 112 -9.80 6.07 -7.97
C VAL A 112 -11.27 6.47 -8.22
N GLU A 113 -11.65 6.83 -9.44
CA GLU A 113 -13.04 7.17 -9.82
C GLU A 113 -14.06 6.05 -9.48
N TYR A 114 -13.61 4.79 -9.46
CA TYR A 114 -14.42 3.64 -9.07
C TYR A 114 -14.57 3.47 -7.55
N LEU A 115 -13.74 4.11 -6.72
CA LEU A 115 -13.79 4.00 -5.25
C LEU A 115 -14.76 4.99 -4.61
N ASP A 116 -15.04 6.11 -5.29
CA ASP A 116 -16.07 7.08 -4.88
C ASP A 116 -17.48 6.69 -5.39
N SER A 117 -17.54 5.65 -6.23
CA SER A 117 -18.76 5.10 -6.82
C SER A 117 -19.18 3.84 -6.04
N GLU A 118 -19.73 3.98 -4.83
CA GLU A 118 -20.59 2.90 -4.31
C GLU A 118 -22.02 3.05 -4.90
N PRO A 119 -22.74 1.95 -5.18
CA PRO A 119 -24.12 1.98 -5.70
C PRO A 119 -25.14 2.55 -4.71
#